data_AF-A0A953RNG4-F1
#
_entry.id   AF-A0A953RNG4-F1
#
_cell.length_a   1.000
_cell.length_b   1.000
_cell.length_c   1.000
_cell.angle_alpha   90.00
_cell.angle_beta   90.00
_cell.angle_gamma   90.00
#
_symmetry.space_group_name_H-M   'P 1'
#
loop_
_entity.id
_entity.type
_entity.pdbx_description
1 polymer ?
#
loop_
_entity_poly.entity_id
_entity_poly.type
_entity_poly.pdbx_seq_one_letter_code
_entity_poly.pdbx_strand_id
1 'polypeptide(L)' 'MVSASTTTGTYALLNMDLQGRARPVWEQTKMAVGWGIPSPDGRYLAMWQASGSANVWMVENF' A
#
# COMPACT_ATOMS: atom_id res chain seq x y z
N MET A 1 8.10 -6.57 7.63
CA MET A 1 7.15 -6.31 6.52
C MET A 1 7.88 -5.47 5.48
N VAL A 2 7.71 -5.78 4.20
CA VAL A 2 8.45 -5.11 3.12
C VAL A 2 7.45 -4.68 2.04
N SER A 3 7.67 -3.51 1.44
CA SER A 3 6.92 -3.07 0.25
C SER A 3 7.65 -3.56 -1.00
N ALA A 4 6.91 -4.11 -1.95
CA ALA A 4 7.42 -4.53 -3.24
C ALA A 4 6.50 -4.05 -4.37
N SER A 5 7.05 -3.88 -5.55
CA SER A 5 6.31 -3.52 -6.76
C SER A 5 6.60 -4.50 -7.88
N THR A 6 5.58 -4.90 -8.63
CA THR A 6 5.73 -5.66 -9.87
C THR A 6 6.05 -4.73 -11.04
N THR A 7 6.61 -5.28 -12.10
CA THR A 7 6.84 -4.57 -13.38
C THR A 7 5.55 -4.15 -14.07
N THR A 8 4.41 -4.69 -13.66
CA THR A 8 3.07 -4.35 -14.16
C THR A 8 2.38 -3.22 -13.39
N GLY A 9 3.07 -2.60 -12.42
CA GLY A 9 2.55 -1.47 -11.64
C GLY A 9 1.68 -1.86 -10.44
N THR A 10 1.69 -3.14 -10.04
CA THR A 10 1.03 -3.58 -8.80
C THR A 10 2.00 -3.42 -7.64
N TYR A 11 1.55 -2.81 -6.56
CA TYR A 11 2.28 -2.68 -5.31
C TYR A 11 1.71 -3.65 -4.30
N ALA A 12 2.58 -4.40 -3.62
CA ALA A 12 2.22 -5.40 -2.65
C ALA A 12 2.95 -5.15 -1.32
N LEU A 13 2.21 -5.29 -0.23
CA LEU A 13 2.81 -5.47 1.09
C LEU A 13 3.06 -6.95 1.30
N LEU A 14 4.31 -7.28 1.57
CA LEU A 14 4.75 -8.64 1.77
C LEU A 14 4.99 -8.90 3.25
N ASN A 15 4.38 -9.97 3.74
CA ASN A 15 4.81 -10.63 4.96
C ASN A 15 5.88 -11.66 4.60
N MET A 16 7.03 -11.58 5.25
CA MET A 16 8.19 -12.45 4.99
C MET A 16 8.54 -13.19 6.26
N ASP A 17 8.67 -14.51 6.18
CA ASP A 17 9.20 -15.30 7.28
C ASP A 17 10.74 -15.21 7.36
N LEU A 18 11.31 -15.67 8.47
CA LEU A 18 12.76 -15.66 8.69
C LEU A 18 13.53 -16.58 7.72
N GLN A 19 12.83 -17.41 6.95
CA GLN A 19 13.40 -18.27 5.91
C GLN A 19 13.33 -17.62 4.52
N GLY A 20 12.87 -16.37 4.44
CA GLY A 20 12.77 -15.60 3.19
C GLY A 20 11.53 -15.90 2.35
N ARG A 21 10.55 -16.65 2.89
CA ARG A 21 9.29 -16.90 2.16
C ARG A 21 8.39 -15.66 2.27
N ALA A 22 8.18 -15.01 1.14
CA ALA A 22 7.30 -13.85 1.04
C ALA A 22 5.87 -14.27 0.64
N ARG A 23 4.88 -13.65 1.27
CA ARG A 23 3.45 -13.78 0.94
C ARG A 23 2.81 -12.40 0.86
N PRO A 24 2.05 -12.10 -0.21
CA PRO A 24 1.29 -10.86 -0.27
C PRO A 24 0.18 -10.88 0.79
N VAL A 25 0.12 -9.83 1.59
CA VAL A 25 -0.97 -9.61 2.56
C VAL A 25 -1.91 -8.49 2.12
N TRP A 26 -1.50 -7.70 1.14
CA TRP A 26 -2.29 -6.63 0.55
C TRP A 26 -1.71 -6.21 -0.80
N GLU A 27 -2.56 -5.89 -1.77
CA GLU A 27 -2.17 -5.46 -3.13
C GLU A 27 -3.01 -4.29 -3.62
N GLN A 28 -2.41 -3.42 -4.43
CA GLN A 28 -3.00 -2.16 -4.88
C GLN A 28 -2.32 -1.70 -6.19
N THR A 29 -3.07 -1.06 -7.08
CA THR A 29 -2.57 -0.54 -8.37
C THR A 29 -2.01 0.88 -8.32
N LYS A 30 -2.17 1.59 -7.20
CA LYS A 30 -1.55 2.90 -6.92
C LYS A 30 -0.85 2.90 -5.55
N MET A 31 0.48 2.91 -5.47
CA MET A 31 1.14 2.90 -4.15
C MET A 31 0.76 4.14 -3.34
N ALA A 32 0.08 3.92 -2.21
CA ALA A 32 -0.28 4.97 -1.29
C ALA A 32 -0.01 4.58 0.17
N VAL A 33 0.61 3.43 0.42
CA VAL A 33 0.96 3.00 1.77
C VAL A 33 2.29 3.62 2.17
N GLY A 34 2.33 4.28 3.33
CA GLY A 34 3.58 4.79 3.90
C GLY A 34 4.24 3.79 4.85
N TRP A 35 3.46 3.15 5.72
CA TRP A 35 3.97 2.17 6.68
C TRP A 35 2.88 1.20 7.14
N GLY A 36 3.31 0.06 7.69
CA GLY A 36 2.46 -0.89 8.39
C GLY A 36 3.19 -1.56 9.54
N ILE A 37 2.46 -1.80 10.64
CA ILE A 37 2.97 -2.36 11.89
C ILE A 37 2.15 -3.63 12.20
N PRO A 38 2.74 -4.82 12.10
CA PRO A 38 2.06 -6.06 12.46
C PRO A 38 1.88 -6.17 13.98
N SER A 39 0.80 -6.82 14.42
CA SER A 39 0.65 -7.21 15.82
C SER A 39 1.69 -8.28 16.19
N PRO A 40 2.10 -8.39 17.48
CA PRO A 40 3.08 -9.38 17.91
C PRO A 40 2.69 -10.83 17.59
N ASP A 41 1.39 -11.12 17.58
CA ASP A 41 0.82 -12.43 17.25
C ASP A 41 0.59 -12.64 15.73
N GLY A 42 0.90 -11.64 14.90
CA GLY A 42 0.76 -11.68 13.45
C GLY A 42 -0.68 -11.71 12.93
N ARG A 43 -1.69 -11.59 13.80
CA ARG A 43 -3.11 -11.68 13.40
C ARG A 43 -3.67 -10.38 12.82
N TYR A 44 -3.06 -9.25 13.17
CA TYR A 44 -3.52 -7.93 12.74
C TYR A 44 -2.37 -7.13 12.15
N LEU A 45 -2.72 -6.19 11.29
CA LEU A 45 -1.79 -5.24 10.69
C LEU A 45 -2.40 -3.85 10.76
N ALA A 46 -1.78 -2.95 11.51
CA ALA A 46 -2.07 -1.53 11.42
C ALA A 46 -1.35 -0.97 10.18
N MET A 47 -2.02 -0.13 9.39
CA MET A 47 -1.45 0.43 8.17
C MET A 47 -1.87 1.88 8.01
N TRP A 48 -0.94 2.72 7.54
CA TRP A 48 -1.25 4.06 7.08
C TRP A 48 -1.22 4.14 5.56
N GLN A 49 -2.31 4.65 5.00
CA GLN A 49 -2.49 4.86 3.58
C GLN A 49 -2.84 6.33 3.33
N ALA A 50 -2.10 6.98 2.43
CA ALA A 50 -2.45 8.27 1.88
C ALA A 50 -3.67 8.12 0.94
N SER A 51 -4.61 9.03 1.05
CA SER A 51 -5.68 9.18 0.07
C SER A 51 -5.86 10.66 -0.24
N GLY A 52 -6.12 10.98 -1.50
CA GLY A 52 -6.30 12.35 -1.95
C GLY A 52 -6.98 12.42 -3.30
N SER A 53 -7.84 13.42 -3.47
CA SER A 53 -8.51 13.75 -4.73
C SER A 53 -8.07 15.14 -5.17
N ALA A 54 -7.74 15.29 -6.45
CA ALA A 54 -7.53 16.60 -7.07
C ALA A 54 -8.68 16.87 -8.03
N ASN A 55 -9.32 18.03 -7.89
CA ASN A 55 -10.37 18.49 -8.80
C ASN A 55 -9.92 19.82 -9.42
N VAL A 56 -10.20 20.02 -10.70
CA VAL A 56 -10.00 21.30 -11.40
C VAL A 56 -11.35 21.70 -11.97
N TRP A 57 -11.75 22.95 -11.73
CA TRP A 57 -12.99 23.52 -12.27
C TRP A 57 -12.62 24.61 -13.25
N MET A 58 -13.16 24.53 -14.47
CA MET A 58 -13.12 25.63 -15.42
C MET A 58 -14.23 26.61 -15.05
N VAL A 59 -13.88 27.88 -14.88
CA VAL A 59 -14.87 28.95 -14.71
C VAL A 59 -15.06 29.59 -16.08
N GLU A 60 -16.30 29.55 -16.57
CA GLU A 60 -16.71 30.22 -17.81
C GLU A 60 -17.67 31.36 -17.47
N ASN A 61 -17.69 32.42 -18.30
CA ASN A 61 -18.56 33.60 -18.22
C ASN A 61 -18.29 34.59 -17.06
N PHE A 62 -17.12 35.24 -17.09
CA PHE A 62 -16.86 36.51 -16.38
C PHE A 62 -16.65 37.65 -17.37
#